data_AF-A0A839YGE2-F1
#
_entry.id   AF-A0A839YGE2-F1
#
_cell.length_a   1.000
_cell.length_b   1.000
_cell.length_c   1.000
_cell.angle_alpha   90.00
_cell.angle_beta   90.00
_cell.angle_gamma   90.00
#
_symmetry.space_group_name_H-M   'P 1'
#
loop_
_entity.id
_entity.type
_entity.pdbx_description
1 polymer ?
#
loop_
_entity_poly.entity_id
_entity_poly.type
_entity_poly.pdbx_seq_one_letter_code
_entity_poly.pdbx_strand_id
1 'polypeptide(L)'
;MVLHVPRKFKKKTGYFPETFLEADFYELNNGLELVREKLGEDNYAKAIDMSARAKALFEADPDMKTGQAEDGIVLLDEISELIRDARRRRVRAKLKDDLGEVSGD
;
A
#
# COMPACT_ATOMS: atom_id res chain seq x y z
N MET A 1 -13.92 6.71 -8.89
CA MET A 1 -13.62 6.66 -10.33
C MET A 1 -13.29 5.21 -10.68
N VAL A 2 -14.04 4.57 -11.58
CA VAL A 2 -13.88 3.14 -11.92
C VAL A 2 -13.33 3.08 -13.33
N LEU A 3 -12.08 2.63 -13.49
CA LEU A 3 -11.48 2.37 -14.80
C LEU A 3 -11.50 0.88 -15.08
N HIS A 4 -12.35 0.52 -16.04
CA HIS A 4 -12.47 -0.82 -16.60
C HIS A 4 -11.41 -1.02 -17.69
N VAL A 5 -10.62 -2.10 -17.61
CA VAL A 5 -9.78 -2.59 -18.72
C VAL A 5 -9.92 -4.12 -18.82
N PRO A 6 -10.08 -4.70 -20.02
CA PRO A 6 -10.49 -6.09 -20.17
C PRO A 6 -9.33 -7.09 -20.31
N ARG A 7 -9.69 -8.34 -19.96
CA ARG A 7 -9.18 -9.64 -20.42
C ARG A 7 -7.95 -10.29 -19.75
N LYS A 8 -8.33 -11.31 -18.96
CA LYS A 8 -7.70 -12.63 -18.76
C LYS A 8 -6.34 -12.64 -18.05
N PHE A 9 -6.38 -12.35 -16.75
CA PHE A 9 -5.55 -13.06 -15.78
C PHE A 9 -6.46 -13.72 -14.74
N LYS A 10 -6.56 -15.06 -14.81
CA LYS A 10 -7.27 -15.89 -13.82
C LYS A 10 -6.31 -16.16 -12.65
N LYS A 11 -6.09 -15.15 -11.82
CA LYS A 11 -6.01 -15.29 -10.36
C LYS A 11 -6.43 -13.93 -9.80
N LYS A 12 -7.69 -13.86 -9.35
CA LYS A 12 -8.28 -12.68 -8.70
C LYS A 12 -7.63 -12.51 -7.32
N THR A 13 -6.36 -12.12 -7.27
CA THR A 13 -5.80 -11.60 -6.02
C THR A 13 -5.91 -10.07 -5.97
N GLY A 14 -6.14 -9.40 -7.11
CA GLY A 14 -6.45 -7.96 -7.11
C GLY A 14 -5.32 -7.05 -6.63
N TYR A 15 -4.15 -7.62 -6.29
CA TYR A 15 -3.02 -6.86 -5.79
C TYR A 15 -2.13 -6.37 -6.92
N PHE A 16 -1.67 -7.23 -7.84
CA PHE A 16 -0.82 -6.79 -8.96
C PHE A 16 -1.06 -7.66 -10.22
N PRO A 17 -1.47 -7.11 -11.38
CA PRO A 17 -1.36 -7.83 -12.65
C PRO A 17 0.13 -7.96 -13.01
N GLU A 18 0.52 -9.11 -13.56
CA GLU A 18 1.90 -9.59 -13.85
C GLU A 18 2.89 -8.63 -14.54
N THR A 19 2.51 -7.40 -14.88
CA THR A 19 3.28 -6.51 -15.73
C THR A 19 3.81 -5.25 -15.07
N PHE A 20 3.47 -4.92 -13.82
CA PHE A 20 3.80 -3.59 -13.29
C PHE A 20 4.24 -3.52 -11.82
N LEU A 21 4.82 -4.59 -11.24
CA LEU A 21 5.33 -4.57 -9.86
C LEU A 21 6.16 -3.31 -9.54
N GLU A 22 7.04 -2.89 -10.47
CA GLU A 22 7.82 -1.66 -10.31
C GLU A 22 6.94 -0.40 -10.23
N ALA A 23 5.97 -0.27 -11.14
CA ALA A 23 5.08 0.89 -11.18
C ALA A 23 4.13 0.92 -9.98
N ASP A 24 3.66 -0.24 -9.54
CA ASP A 24 2.75 -0.36 -8.41
C ASP A 24 3.45 0.02 -7.10
N PHE A 25 4.70 -0.43 -6.89
CA PHE A 25 5.49 -0.02 -5.73
C PHE A 25 5.95 1.45 -5.82
N TYR A 26 6.16 1.98 -7.02
CA TYR A 26 6.39 3.41 -7.24
C TYR A 26 5.16 4.24 -6.85
N GLU A 27 3.96 3.83 -7.26
CA GLU A 27 2.70 4.48 -6.88
C GLU A 27 2.45 4.41 -5.37
N LEU A 28 2.68 3.26 -4.75
CA LEU A 28 2.56 3.08 -3.30
C LEU A 28 3.48 4.05 -2.55
N ASN A 29 4.76 4.13 -2.93
CA ASN A 29 5.73 4.99 -2.26
C ASN A 29 5.40 6.48 -2.45
N ASN A 30 4.93 6.89 -3.63
CA ASN A 30 4.44 8.25 -3.85
C ASN A 30 3.21 8.56 -3.00
N GLY A 31 2.27 7.62 -2.89
CA GLY A 31 1.11 7.75 -2.02
C GLY A 31 1.50 7.92 -0.55
N LEU A 32 2.50 7.15 -0.08
CA LEU A 32 3.05 7.27 1.27
C LEU A 32 3.72 8.63 1.51
N GLU A 33 4.45 9.16 0.53
CA GLU A 33 5.05 10.50 0.62
C GLU A 33 3.97 11.58 0.78
N LEU A 34 2.87 11.49 0.02
CA LEU A 34 1.77 12.45 0.11
C LEU A 34 1.09 12.49 1.49
N VAL A 35 1.11 11.38 2.23
CA VAL A 35 0.53 11.29 3.56
C VAL A 35 1.56 11.28 4.69
N ARG A 36 2.84 11.53 4.38
CA ARG A 36 3.96 11.48 5.33
C ARG A 36 3.73 12.34 6.57
N GLU A 37 3.32 13.60 6.38
CA GLU A 37 3.01 14.52 7.49
C GLU A 37 1.89 13.98 8.39
N LYS A 38 0.94 13.24 7.82
CA LYS A 38 -0.21 12.67 8.53
C LYS A 38 0.16 11.38 9.27
N LEU A 39 1.05 10.57 8.69
CA LEU A 39 1.58 9.36 9.31
C LEU A 39 2.51 9.68 10.48
N GLY A 40 3.33 10.72 10.32
CA GLY A 40 4.50 11.00 11.14
C GLY A 40 5.74 10.25 10.64
N GLU A 41 6.92 10.84 10.83
CA GLU A 41 8.20 10.34 10.28
C GLU A 41 8.47 8.87 10.62
N ASP A 42 8.25 8.45 11.87
CA ASP A 42 8.51 7.07 12.30
C ASP A 42 7.64 6.06 11.55
N ASN A 43 6.34 6.37 11.41
CA ASN A 43 5.40 5.49 10.72
C ASN A 43 5.61 5.51 9.20
N TYR A 44 5.98 6.66 8.64
CA TYR A 44 6.36 6.77 7.24
C TYR A 44 7.61 5.92 6.95
N ALA A 45 8.67 6.05 7.74
CA ALA A 45 9.88 5.25 7.58
C ALA A 45 9.59 3.76 7.68
N LYS A 46 8.74 3.36 8.64
CA LYS A 46 8.27 1.97 8.77
C LYS A 46 7.50 1.51 7.52
N ALA A 47 6.60 2.35 6.98
CA ALA A 47 5.82 2.00 5.78
C ALA A 47 6.71 1.84 4.53
N ILE A 48 7.72 2.69 4.37
CA ILE A 48 8.69 2.59 3.26
C ILE A 48 9.54 1.31 3.40
N ASP A 49 10.02 0.97 4.59
CA ASP A 49 10.74 -0.30 4.83
C ASP A 49 9.87 -1.52 4.47
N MET A 50 8.63 -1.55 4.96
CA MET A 50 7.69 -2.63 4.66
C MET A 50 7.36 -2.71 3.17
N SER A 51 7.23 -1.57 2.49
CA SER A 51 7.03 -1.50 1.03
C SER A 51 8.21 -2.13 0.28
N ALA A 52 9.45 -1.75 0.62
CA ALA A 52 10.64 -2.32 -0.01
C ALA A 52 10.75 -3.84 0.22
N ARG A 53 10.45 -4.31 1.43
CA ARG A 53 10.45 -5.74 1.78
C ARG A 53 9.36 -6.52 1.06
N ALA A 54 8.16 -5.96 0.95
CA ALA A 54 7.06 -6.57 0.21
C ALA A 54 7.43 -6.75 -1.27
N LYS A 55 8.04 -5.73 -1.88
CA LYS A 55 8.53 -5.82 -3.27
C LYS A 55 9.49 -6.98 -3.46
N ALA A 56 10.51 -7.09 -2.60
CA ALA A 56 11.49 -8.17 -2.66
C ALA A 56 10.85 -9.56 -2.51
N LEU A 57 9.80 -9.68 -1.69
CA LEU A 57 9.05 -10.93 -1.51
C LEU A 57 8.25 -11.32 -2.76
N PHE A 58 7.64 -10.35 -3.46
CA PHE A 58 6.98 -10.60 -4.74
C PHE A 58 7.97 -10.96 -5.85
N GLU A 59 9.14 -10.31 -5.90
CA GLU A 59 10.21 -10.63 -6.86
C GLU A 59 10.79 -12.03 -6.64
N ALA A 60 10.83 -12.50 -5.38
CA ALA A 60 11.30 -13.83 -5.02
C ALA A 60 10.30 -14.95 -5.34
N ASP A 61 9.01 -14.62 -5.49
CA ASP A 61 7.92 -15.59 -5.76
C ASP A 61 7.01 -15.16 -6.91
N PRO A 62 7.56 -15.01 -8.14
CA PRO A 62 6.83 -14.52 -9.30
C PRO A 62 5.66 -15.42 -9.71
N ASP A 63 5.77 -16.73 -9.39
CA ASP A 63 4.75 -17.74 -9.70
C ASP A 63 3.76 -17.98 -8.55
N MET A 64 3.93 -17.32 -7.40
CA MET A 64 3.15 -17.53 -6.17
C MET A 64 3.07 -19.00 -5.73
N LYS A 65 4.23 -19.65 -5.60
CA LYS A 65 4.37 -21.06 -5.21
C LYS A 65 5.15 -21.26 -3.91
N THR A 66 5.98 -20.30 -3.52
CA THR A 66 6.84 -20.43 -2.32
C THR A 66 6.17 -19.86 -1.07
N GLY A 67 5.11 -19.06 -1.23
CA GLY A 67 4.41 -18.40 -0.13
C GLY A 67 5.00 -17.02 0.21
N GLN A 68 6.13 -16.64 -0.38
CA GLN A 68 6.73 -15.33 -0.13
C GLN A 68 5.82 -14.21 -0.66
N ALA A 69 5.08 -14.43 -1.76
CA ALA A 69 4.09 -13.48 -2.22
C ALA A 69 2.96 -13.26 -1.18
N GLU A 70 2.62 -14.27 -0.37
CA GLU A 70 1.64 -14.13 0.72
C GLU A 70 2.22 -13.28 1.87
N ASP A 71 3.49 -13.50 2.25
CA ASP A 71 4.18 -12.64 3.22
C ASP A 71 4.27 -11.18 2.73
N GLY A 72 4.45 -10.97 1.43
CA GLY A 72 4.42 -9.65 0.80
C GLY A 72 3.05 -8.97 0.96
N ILE A 73 1.96 -9.72 0.80
CA ILE A 73 0.59 -9.22 1.03
C ILE A 73 0.39 -8.81 2.49
N VAL A 74 0.88 -9.60 3.45
CA VAL A 74 0.79 -9.27 4.88
C VAL A 74 1.43 -7.91 5.17
N LEU A 75 2.59 -7.61 4.57
CA LEU A 75 3.25 -6.31 4.73
C LEU A 75 2.41 -5.15 4.14
N LEU A 76 1.73 -5.36 3.02
CA LEU A 76 0.82 -4.35 2.44
C LEU A 76 -0.41 -4.10 3.34
N ASP A 77 -0.93 -5.14 3.98
CA ASP A 77 -2.00 -5.02 4.97
C ASP A 77 -1.52 -4.23 6.20
N GLU A 78 -0.30 -4.46 6.69
CA GLU A 78 0.30 -3.70 7.78
C GLU A 78 0.47 -2.21 7.44
N ILE A 79 0.91 -1.89 6.21
CA ILE A 79 0.97 -0.50 5.72
C ILE A 79 -0.42 0.13 5.73
N SER A 80 -1.43 -0.61 5.27
CA SER A 80 -2.82 -0.15 5.25
C SER A 80 -3.35 0.14 6.66
N GLU A 81 -3.00 -0.68 7.65
CA GLU A 81 -3.36 -0.42 9.04
C GLU A 81 -2.63 0.80 9.61
N LEU A 82 -1.36 1.05 9.29
CA LEU A 82 -0.67 2.29 9.70
C LEU A 82 -1.40 3.54 9.20
N ILE A 83 -1.84 3.53 7.95
CA ILE A 83 -2.59 4.63 7.34
C ILE A 83 -3.96 4.79 8.04
N ARG A 84 -4.67 3.69 8.29
CA ARG A 84 -5.95 3.70 9.02
C ARG A 84 -5.80 4.20 10.46
N ASP A 85 -4.73 3.85 11.14
CA ASP A 85 -4.48 4.33 12.50
C ASP A 85 -4.11 5.81 12.52
N ALA A 86 -3.35 6.29 11.54
CA ALA A 86 -3.14 7.73 11.36
C ALA A 86 -4.46 8.48 11.12
N ARG A 87 -5.35 7.93 10.27
CA ARG A 87 -6.73 8.44 10.08
C ARG A 87 -7.48 8.52 11.40
N ARG A 88 -7.56 7.41 12.14
CA ARG A 88 -8.29 7.33 13.41
C ARG A 88 -7.75 8.34 14.42
N ARG A 89 -6.44 8.52 14.51
CA ARG A 89 -5.80 9.52 15.40
C ARG A 89 -6.20 10.94 15.02
N ARG A 90 -6.14 11.29 13.73
CA ARG A 90 -6.50 12.62 13.23
C ARG A 90 -7.98 12.95 13.43
N VAL A 91 -8.88 11.99 13.16
CA VAL A 91 -10.32 12.10 13.42
C VAL A 91 -10.59 12.37 14.90
N ARG A 92 -9.97 11.59 15.81
CA ARG A 92 -10.10 11.80 17.28
C ARG A 92 -9.61 13.19 17.71
N ALA A 93 -8.59 13.71 17.05
CA ALA A 93 -8.03 15.04 17.29
C ALA A 93 -8.78 16.19 16.59
N LYS A 94 -9.83 15.90 15.80
CA LYS A 94 -10.58 16.88 15.00
C LYS A 94 -9.71 17.71 14.06
N LEU A 95 -8.63 17.12 13.55
CA LEU A 95 -7.75 17.77 12.58
C LEU A 95 -8.42 17.74 11.20
N LYS A 96 -8.42 18.88 10.50
CA LYS A 96 -8.90 18.95 9.11
C LYS A 96 -7.91 18.29 8.17
N ASP A 97 -8.43 17.60 7.16
CA ASP A 97 -7.64 17.03 6.07
C ASP A 97 -7.55 18.04 4.93
N ASP A 98 -6.76 19.09 5.13
CA ASP A 98 -6.45 20.01 4.05
C ASP A 98 -5.25 19.40 3.29
N LEU A 99 -5.53 18.92 2.07
CA LEU A 99 -4.67 18.26 1.07
C LEU A 99 -4.18 16.81 1.39
N GLY A 100 -4.47 15.88 0.47
CA GLY A 100 -4.03 14.46 0.45
C GLY A 100 -4.95 13.49 1.21
N GLU A 101 -6.14 13.19 0.68
CA GLU A 101 -7.29 12.59 1.38
C GLU A 101 -7.01 11.38 2.29
N VAL A 102 -7.52 11.50 3.51
CA VAL A 102 -7.75 10.39 4.43
C VAL A 102 -9.20 10.55 4.93
N SER A 103 -10.16 10.40 4.01
CA SER A 103 -11.56 10.79 4.23
C SER A 103 -12.24 9.96 5.32
N GLY A 104 -12.21 10.52 6.54
CA GLY A 104 -12.80 10.14 7.82
C GLY A 104 -14.24 10.53 8.06
N ASP A 105 -15.08 10.54 7.03
CA ASP A 105 -16.54 10.63 7.22
C ASP A 105 -17.14 9.24 7.53
#